data_AF-A0AAX6F6U4-F1
#
_entry.id   AF-A0AAX6F6U4-F1
#
_cell.length_a   1.000
_cell.length_b   1.000
_cell.length_c   1.000
_cell.angle_alpha   90.00
_cell.angle_beta   90.00
_cell.angle_gamma   90.00
#
_symmetry.space_group_name_H-M   'P 1'
#
loop_
_entity.id
_entity.type
_entity.pdbx_description
1 polymer ?
#
loop_
_entity_poly.entity_id
_entity_poly.type
_entity_poly.pdbx_seq_one_letter_code
_entity_poly.pdbx_strand_id
1 'polypeptide(L)' 'MSALGRPQDIFSDTAVQLEPIFAQWVQNTHALAPGVTAPGTATSTKLNLGRW' A
#
# COMPACT_ATOMS: atom_id res chain seq x y z
N MET A 1 9.93 18.56 9.39
CA MET A 1 9.67 19.63 10.39
C MET A 1 9.75 19.14 11.84
N SER A 2 10.23 17.90 12.06
CA SER A 2 10.33 17.28 13.39
C SER A 2 11.29 18.01 14.33
N ALA A 3 12.44 18.46 13.83
CA ALA A 3 13.44 19.18 14.63
C ALA A 3 13.02 20.62 15.01
N LEU A 4 11.95 21.16 14.40
CA LEU A 4 11.42 22.49 14.67
C LEU A 4 10.29 22.48 15.71
N GLY A 5 9.98 21.32 16.31
CA GLY A 5 8.88 21.20 17.27
C GLY A 5 7.48 21.32 16.65
N ARG A 6 7.35 21.17 15.33
CA ARG A 6 6.08 21.21 14.59
C ARG A 6 5.76 19.84 13.97
N PRO A 7 5.44 18.82 14.78
CA PRO A 7 5.21 17.45 14.31
C PRO A 7 3.98 17.33 13.39
N GLN A 8 2.98 18.20 13.52
CA GLN A 8 1.80 18.22 12.65
C GLN A 8 2.10 18.59 11.19
N ASP A 9 3.25 19.21 10.91
CA ASP A 9 3.63 19.65 9.58
C ASP A 9 4.62 18.67 8.89
N ILE A 10 4.74 17.45 9.40
CA ILE A 10 5.57 16.39 8.80
C ILE A 10 4.73 15.42 7.99
N PHE A 11 5.39 14.68 7.10
CA PHE A 11 4.80 13.50 6.49
C PHE A 11 4.90 12.31 7.45
N SER A 12 3.77 11.80 7.92
CA SER A 12 3.65 10.61 8.77
C SER A 12 2.20 10.13 8.80
N ASP A 13 1.99 8.90 9.28
CA ASP A 13 0.66 8.30 9.43
C ASP A 13 -0.27 9.09 10.37
N THR A 14 0.30 9.94 11.23
CA THR A 14 -0.43 10.74 12.24
C THR A 14 -0.53 12.22 11.92
N ALA A 15 0.20 12.71 10.92
CA ALA A 15 0.23 14.11 10.51
C ALA A 15 -0.25 14.24 9.05
N VAL A 16 0.55 14.82 8.15
CA VAL A 16 0.22 14.82 6.71
C VAL A 16 0.50 13.44 6.15
N GLN A 17 -0.56 12.66 5.90
CA GLN A 17 -0.42 11.28 5.42
C GLN A 17 0.00 11.25 3.94
N LEU A 18 0.92 10.34 3.62
CA LEU A 18 1.28 9.98 2.24
C LEU A 18 0.91 8.53 2.02
N GLU A 19 -0.31 8.29 1.56
CA GLU A 19 -0.80 6.94 1.31
C GLU A 19 -0.37 6.42 -0.08
N PRO A 20 0.16 5.19 -0.18
CA PRO A 20 0.53 4.60 -1.46
C PRO A 20 -0.70 4.00 -2.16
N ILE A 21 -1.71 4.84 -2.44
CA ILE A 21 -3.03 4.42 -2.94
C ILE A 21 -2.91 3.60 -4.23
N PHE A 22 -1.98 3.94 -5.11
CA PHE A 22 -1.73 3.17 -6.34
C PHE A 22 -1.14 1.79 -6.06
N ALA A 23 -0.21 1.67 -5.11
CA ALA A 23 0.32 0.37 -4.72
C ALA A 23 -0.79 -0.49 -4.11
N GLN A 24 -1.63 0.10 -3.26
CA GLN A 24 -2.77 -0.60 -2.66
C GLN A 24 -3.75 -1.09 -3.73
N TRP A 25 -4.07 -0.28 -4.72
CA TRP A 25 -4.93 -0.66 -5.84
C TRP A 25 -4.36 -1.83 -6.65
N VAL A 26 -3.07 -1.81 -6.97
CA VAL A 26 -2.40 -2.93 -7.67
C VAL A 26 -2.44 -4.20 -6.80
N GLN A 27 -2.12 -4.11 -5.51
CA GLN A 27 -2.17 -5.28 -4.62
C GLN A 27 -3.57 -5.86 -4.50
N ASN A 28 -4.61 -5.02 -4.42
CA ASN A 28 -6.00 -5.49 -4.38
C ASN A 28 -6.40 -6.18 -5.68
N THR A 29 -5.96 -5.64 -6.82
CA THR A 29 -6.25 -6.24 -8.12
C THR A 29 -5.59 -7.62 -8.24
N HIS A 30 -4.33 -7.77 -7.83
CA HIS A 30 -3.67 -9.07 -7.83
C HIS A 30 -4.20 -10.02 -6.74
N ALA A 31 -4.73 -9.48 -5.63
CA ALA A 31 -5.43 -10.25 -4.59
C ALA A 31 -6.65 -10.99 -5.15
N LEU A 32 -7.36 -10.37 -6.09
CA LEU A 32 -8.62 -10.86 -6.66
C LEU A 32 -8.46 -11.48 -8.06
N ALA A 33 -7.26 -11.46 -8.63
CA ALA A 33 -6.99 -11.96 -9.97
C ALA A 33 -7.27 -13.46 -10.21
N PRO A 34 -6.98 -14.39 -9.27
CA PRO A 34 -7.17 -15.83 -9.51
C PRO A 34 -8.62 -16.17 -9.88
N GLY A 35 -8.83 -16.90 -10.97
CA GLY A 35 -10.16 -17.27 -11.45
C GLY A 35 -10.94 -16.16 -12.16
N VAL A 36 -10.45 -14.91 -12.17
CA VAL A 36 -11.09 -13.78 -12.86
C VAL A 36 -10.23 -13.32 -14.03
N THR A 37 -9.13 -12.62 -13.74
CA THR A 37 -8.18 -12.13 -14.74
C THR A 37 -7.03 -13.12 -14.96
N ALA A 38 -6.89 -14.11 -14.09
CA ALA A 38 -5.93 -15.22 -14.20
C ALA A 38 -6.64 -16.59 -13.97
N PRO A 39 -7.41 -17.09 -14.96
CA PRO A 39 -8.25 -18.29 -14.80
C PRO A 39 -7.46 -19.60 -14.61
N GLY A 40 -6.17 -19.62 -14.96
CA GLY A 40 -5.29 -20.79 -14.75
C GLY A 40 -4.53 -20.77 -13.43
N THR A 41 -4.69 -19.75 -12.58
CA THR A 41 -3.98 -19.64 -11.31
C THR A 41 -4.91 -19.92 -10.13
N ALA A 42 -4.43 -20.69 -9.17
CA ALA A 42 -5.16 -20.99 -7.93
C ALA A 42 -4.80 -20.04 -6.78
N THR A 43 -3.74 -19.25 -6.94
CA THR A 43 -3.19 -18.39 -5.89
C THR A 43 -2.93 -16.98 -6.39
N SER A 44 -3.07 -16.04 -5.47
CA SER A 44 -2.82 -14.63 -5.73
C SER A 44 -1.33 -14.29 -5.60
N THR A 45 -0.87 -13.35 -6.42
CA THR A 45 0.41 -12.67 -6.22
C THR A 45 0.20 -11.50 -5.27
N LYS A 46 0.64 -11.63 -4.01
CA LYS A 46 0.68 -10.52 -3.04
C LYS A 46 2.12 -10.22 -2.66
N LEU A 47 2.53 -8.97 -2.81
CA LEU A 47 3.81 -8.49 -2.27
C LEU A 47 3.56 -7.83 -0.92
N ASN A 48 4.17 -8.35 0.14
CA ASN A 48 4.08 -7.75 1.47
C ASN A 48 5.03 -6.55 1.54
N LEU A 49 4.50 -5.37 1.22
CA LEU A 49 5.24 -4.09 1.22
C LEU A 49 5.52 -3.54 2.64
N GLY A 50 4.96 -4.14 3.69
CA GLY A 50 5.05 -3.66 5.07
C GLY A 50 6.25 -4.18 5.87
N ARG A 51 7.27 -4.71 5.21
CA ARG A 51 8.49 -5.24 5.87
C ARG A 51 9.76 -4.69 5.23
N TRP A 52 10.03 -3.42 5.49
CA TRP A 52 11.36 -2.82 5.48
C TRP A 52 11.50 -1.91 6.68
#